data_AF-A0A941A717-F1
#
_entry.id   AF-A0A941A717-F1
#
_cell.length_a   1.000
_cell.length_b   1.000
_cell.length_c   1.000
_cell.angle_alpha   90.00
_cell.angle_beta   90.00
_cell.angle_gamma   90.00
#
_symmetry.space_group_name_H-M   'P 1'
#
loop_
_entity.id
_entity.type
_entity.pdbx_description
1 polymer ?
#
loop_
_entity_poly.entity_id
_entity_poly.type
_entity_poly.pdbx_seq_one_letter_code
_entity_poly.pdbx_strand_id
1 'polypeptide(L)' 'NSEMERTLHSLDWWKDLWKRAEGIEIVDSREMDCCIQAWKEWLTAYHPIVAGDIKMMDAEGGKYFNLVQLIAKII' A
#
# COMPACT_ATOMS: atom_id res chain seq x y z
N ASN A 1 14.51 11.82 7.96
CA ASN A 1 13.34 12.68 7.68
C ASN A 1 13.22 12.93 6.18
N SER A 2 13.18 11.87 5.39
CA SER A 2 13.01 11.94 3.92
C SER A 2 11.52 12.03 3.56
N GLU A 3 11.19 12.45 2.33
CA GLU A 3 9.81 12.40 1.82
C GLU A 3 9.19 11.01 1.96
N MET A 4 9.99 9.98 1.66
CA MET A 4 9.57 8.57 1.63
C MET A 4 9.15 8.06 3.02
N GLU A 5 9.89 8.45 4.05
CA GLU A 5 9.56 8.13 5.46
C GLU A 5 8.25 8.76 5.93
N ARG A 6 7.74 9.80 5.24
CA ARG A 6 6.49 10.47 5.60
C ARG A 6 5.28 9.86 4.89
N THR A 7 5.47 9.22 3.73
CA THR A 7 4.36 8.82 2.84
C THR A 7 4.19 7.32 2.69
N LEU A 8 5.21 6.50 2.97
CA LEU A 8 5.12 5.04 2.88
C LEU A 8 5.09 4.43 4.29
N HIS A 9 3.96 3.80 4.62
CA HIS A 9 3.72 3.19 5.92
C HIS A 9 3.13 1.80 5.79
N SER A 10 3.49 0.90 6.71
CA SER A 10 2.94 -0.45 6.77
C SER A 10 1.46 -0.44 7.17
N LEU A 11 0.76 -1.55 6.92
CA LEU A 11 -0.64 -1.73 7.35
C LEU A 11 -0.80 -1.53 8.87
N ASP A 12 0.12 -2.07 9.67
CA ASP A 12 0.05 -1.94 11.12
C ASP A 12 0.24 -0.50 11.58
N TRP A 13 1.11 0.27 10.92
CA TRP A 13 1.24 1.70 11.19
C TRP A 13 -0.08 2.43 10.96
N TRP A 14 -0.77 2.13 9.85
CA TRP A 14 -2.07 2.74 9.56
C TRP A 14 -3.16 2.33 10.56
N LYS A 15 -3.18 1.06 10.96
CA LYS A 15 -4.11 0.58 12.00
C LYS A 15 -3.89 1.32 13.31
N ASP A 16 -2.65 1.52 13.71
CA ASP A 16 -2.30 2.23 14.93
C ASP A 16 -2.58 3.74 14.86
N LEU A 17 -2.56 4.33 13.67
CA LEU A 17 -3.05 5.69 13.45
C LEU A 17 -4.57 5.78 13.67
N TRP A 18 -5.35 4.89 13.04
CA TRP A 18 -6.82 4.93 13.11
C TRP A 18 -7.38 4.60 14.49
N LYS A 19 -6.70 3.72 15.26
CA LYS A 19 -7.07 3.43 16.67
C LYS A 19 -7.08 4.67 17.58
N ARG A 20 -6.44 5.77 17.17
CA ARG A 20 -6.41 7.03 17.94
C ARG A 20 -7.66 7.88 17.72
N ALA A 21 -8.46 7.59 16.69
CA ALA A 21 -9.70 8.30 16.43
C ALA A 21 -10.81 7.78 17.35
N GLU A 22 -11.52 8.70 18.00
CA GLU A 22 -12.69 8.38 18.82
C GLU A 22 -13.95 8.22 17.95
N GLY A 23 -14.89 7.39 18.41
CA GLY A 23 -16.18 7.21 17.74
C GLY A 23 -16.15 6.37 16.46
N ILE A 24 -15.06 5.63 16.22
CA ILE A 24 -14.97 4.68 15.10
C ILE A 24 -14.61 3.26 15.57
N GLU A 25 -15.10 2.27 14.85
CA GLU A 25 -14.71 0.87 14.98
C GLU A 25 -14.09 0.43 13.64
N ILE A 26 -12.85 -0.07 13.66
CA ILE A 26 -12.19 -0.64 12.48
C ILE A 26 -12.83 -2.01 12.19
N VAL A 27 -13.48 -2.12 11.02
CA VAL A 27 -14.21 -3.32 10.57
C VAL A 27 -13.29 -4.24 9.77
N ASP A 28 -12.40 -3.69 8.94
CA ASP A 28 -11.46 -4.45 8.14
C ASP A 28 -10.16 -3.68 7.93
N SER A 29 -9.05 -4.41 7.86
CA SER A 29 -7.71 -3.88 7.62
C SER A 29 -6.84 -4.95 6.99
N ARG A 30 -6.47 -4.78 5.72
CA ARG A 30 -5.75 -5.81 4.96
C ARG A 30 -4.99 -5.23 3.77
N GLU A 31 -4.07 -6.02 3.22
CA GLU A 31 -3.58 -5.79 1.87
C GLU A 31 -4.68 -6.11 0.86
N MET A 32 -4.76 -5.32 -0.21
CA MET A 32 -5.73 -5.52 -1.27
C MET A 32 -5.34 -6.69 -2.17
N ASP A 33 -6.27 -7.62 -2.41
CA ASP A 33 -6.01 -8.82 -3.22
C ASP A 33 -5.62 -8.49 -4.66
N CYS A 34 -6.14 -7.37 -5.19
CA CYS A 34 -5.86 -6.92 -6.55
C CYS A 34 -4.45 -6.35 -6.72
N CYS A 35 -3.69 -6.12 -5.65
CA CYS A 35 -2.41 -5.45 -5.74
C CYS A 35 -1.42 -6.19 -6.66
N ILE A 36 -1.34 -7.52 -6.53
CA ILE A 36 -0.50 -8.35 -7.40
C ILE A 36 -0.92 -8.23 -8.87
N GLN A 37 -2.24 -8.24 -9.13
CA GLN A 37 -2.77 -8.12 -10.48
C GLN A 37 -2.48 -6.74 -11.08
N ALA A 38 -2.69 -5.67 -10.31
CA ALA A 38 -2.42 -4.30 -10.73
C ALA A 38 -0.94 -4.09 -11.09
N TRP A 39 -0.01 -4.63 -10.29
CA TRP A 39 1.41 -4.58 -10.62
C TRP A 39 1.73 -5.38 -11.87
N LYS A 40 1.19 -6.59 -12.03
CA LYS A 40 1.41 -7.39 -13.24
C LYS A 40 0.97 -6.62 -14.50
N GLU A 41 -0.16 -5.95 -14.46
CA GLU A 41 -0.64 -5.13 -15.57
C GLU A 41 0.25 -3.91 -15.81
N TRP A 42 0.58 -3.17 -14.74
CA TRP A 42 1.45 -1.99 -14.82
C TRP A 42 2.81 -2.30 -15.44
N LEU A 43 3.43 -3.41 -15.05
CA LEU A 43 4.75 -3.82 -15.55
C LEU A 43 4.76 -4.21 -17.03
N THR A 44 3.59 -4.37 -17.66
CA THR A 44 3.46 -4.59 -19.11
C THR A 44 3.18 -3.31 -19.90
N ALA A 45 2.98 -2.17 -19.23
CA ALA A 45 2.58 -0.94 -19.90
C ALA A 45 3.73 -0.30 -20.68
N TYR A 46 3.40 0.31 -21.82
CA TYR A 46 4.36 1.05 -22.66
C TYR A 46 4.53 2.49 -22.15
N HIS A 47 5.03 2.64 -20.93
CA HIS A 47 5.32 3.94 -20.31
C HIS A 47 6.79 3.99 -19.85
N PRO A 48 7.55 5.08 -20.12
CA PRO A 48 8.99 5.14 -19.82
C PRO A 48 9.37 4.85 -18.36
N ILE A 49 8.48 5.19 -17.41
CA ILE A 49 8.69 4.96 -15.97
C ILE A 49 8.67 3.46 -15.61
N VAL A 50 7.94 2.64 -16.36
CA VAL A 50 7.78 1.19 -16.09
C VAL A 50 9.12 0.46 -16.09
N ALA A 51 10.08 0.88 -16.92
CA ALA A 51 11.42 0.28 -16.95
C ALA A 51 12.19 0.46 -15.63
N GLY A 52 11.93 1.54 -14.89
CA GLY A 52 12.45 1.73 -13.53
C GLY A 52 11.75 0.82 -12.53
N ASP A 53 10.42 0.76 -12.61
CA ASP A 53 9.59 -0.03 -11.69
C ASP A 53 9.81 -1.53 -11.83
N ILE A 54 10.10 -2.05 -13.03
CA ILE A 54 10.48 -3.46 -13.24
C ILE A 54 11.73 -3.79 -12.40
N LYS A 55 12.77 -2.96 -12.49
CA LYS A 55 14.02 -3.18 -11.73
C LYS A 55 13.80 -3.11 -10.23
N MET A 56 12.94 -2.19 -9.80
CA MET A 56 12.57 -2.02 -8.41
C MET A 56 11.80 -3.24 -7.88
N MET A 57 10.85 -3.77 -8.66
CA MET A 57 10.08 -4.96 -8.32
C MET A 57 10.94 -6.23 -8.27
N ASP A 58 11.92 -6.36 -9.17
CA ASP A 58 12.88 -7.47 -9.17
C ASP A 58 13.83 -7.45 -7.95
N ALA A 59 14.21 -6.26 -7.49
CA ALA A 59 15.15 -6.10 -6.37
C ALA A 59 14.55 -6.51 -5.01
N GLU A 60 13.31 -6.13 -4.75
CA GLU A 60 12.65 -6.32 -3.44
C GLU A 60 11.52 -7.38 -3.47
N GLY A 61 11.33 -8.04 -4.62
CA GLY A 61 10.26 -9.04 -4.80
C GLY A 61 8.85 -8.49 -4.53
N GLY A 62 8.65 -7.18 -4.70
CA GLY A 62 7.37 -6.52 -4.45
C GLY A 62 6.98 -6.31 -2.98
N LYS A 63 7.85 -6.59 -2.00
CA LYS A 63 7.52 -6.60 -0.55
C LYS A 63 6.96 -5.29 0.03
N TYR A 64 7.20 -4.15 -0.61
CA TYR A 64 6.84 -2.84 -0.06
C TYR A 64 5.91 -2.01 -0.94
N PHE A 65 5.41 -2.61 -2.03
CA PHE A 65 4.59 -1.91 -3.01
C PHE A 65 3.14 -2.39 -2.95
N ASN A 66 2.63 -2.66 -1.76
CA ASN A 66 1.26 -3.08 -1.57
C ASN A 66 0.28 -1.89 -1.61
N LEU A 67 -0.98 -2.20 -1.87
CA LEU A 67 -2.09 -1.28 -1.58
C LEU A 67 -2.83 -1.84 -0.37
N VAL A 68 -3.09 -0.99 0.62
CA VAL A 68 -3.79 -1.37 1.85
C VAL A 68 -5.21 -0.80 1.87
N GLN A 69 -6.13 -1.57 2.42
CA GLN A 69 -7.52 -1.17 2.64
C GLN A 69 -7.78 -1.06 4.14
N LEU A 70 -8.50 0.00 4.52
CA LEU A 70 -9.01 0.22 5.87
C LEU A 70 -10.50 0.57 5.76
N ILE A 71 -11.32 -0.16 6.50
CA ILE A 71 -12.76 0.09 6.61
C ILE A 71 -13.08 0.33 8.07
N ALA A 72 -13.75 1.43 8.38
CA ALA A 72 -14.30 1.70 9.69
C ALA A 72 -15.76 2.15 9.58
N LYS A 73 -16.50 1.99 10.68
CA LYS A 73 -17.85 2.52 10.85
C LYS A 73 -17.87 3.46 12.05
N ILE A 74 -18.82 4.39 12.05
CA ILE A 74 -19.09 5.28 13.18
C ILE A 74 -19.84 4.49 14.25
N ILE A 75 -19.50 4.72 15.53
CA ILE A 75 -20.19 4.17 16.70
C ILE A 75 -21.28 5.13 17.16
#